data_AF-U9T4Y9-F1
#
_entry.id   AF-U9T4Y9-F1
#
_cell.length_a   1.000
_cell.length_b   1.000
_cell.length_c   1.000
_cell.angle_alpha   90.00
_cell.angle_beta   90.00
_cell.angle_gamma   90.00
#
_symmetry.space_group_name_H-M   'P 1'
#
loop_
_entity.id
_entity.type
_entity.pdbx_description
1 polymer ?
#
loop_
_entity_poly.entity_id
_entity_poly.type
_entity_poly.pdbx_seq_one_letter_code
_entity_poly.pdbx_strand_id
1 'polypeptide(L)'
;LFLYRNVKTSQVLVTIGRHIQGKNLKQIDEALRPFKLRKDHWTPFIAISGFTSYSLVMATNNILLNKIQNRPKSPEYYKMEKRLRIHKDMDLVETSVLGLCQSLQQLVVRKMISEEENNLLKIYWERMAMMDLPKEKLGLDWPKFVQHEKLELKRDRL
;
A
#
# COMPACT_ATOMS: atom_id res chain seq x y z
N LEU A 1 -3.83 -8.26 4.76
CA LEU A 1 -3.99 -6.84 4.35
C LEU A 1 -4.08 -6.79 2.83
N PHE A 2 -4.90 -5.93 2.25
CA PHE A 2 -5.01 -5.78 0.80
C PHE A 2 -4.84 -4.31 0.40
N LEU A 3 -4.13 -4.05 -0.69
CA LEU A 3 -4.05 -2.75 -1.31
C LEU A 3 -4.70 -2.82 -2.69
N TYR A 4 -5.67 -1.96 -2.90
CA TYR A 4 -6.39 -1.80 -4.16
C TYR A 4 -5.92 -0.53 -4.83
N ARG A 5 -5.65 -0.60 -6.12
CA ARG A 5 -5.41 0.60 -6.93
C ARG A 5 -6.61 0.90 -7.79
N ASN A 6 -6.86 2.19 -8.00
CA ASN A 6 -7.78 2.63 -9.02
C ASN A 6 -7.11 2.50 -10.40
N VAL A 7 -7.74 1.79 -11.32
CA VAL A 7 -7.17 1.53 -12.66
C VAL A 7 -7.03 2.79 -13.53
N LYS A 8 -7.75 3.88 -13.20
CA LYS A 8 -7.69 5.14 -13.94
C LYS A 8 -6.84 6.20 -13.27
N THR A 9 -6.93 6.32 -11.95
CA THR A 9 -6.31 7.43 -11.20
C THR A 9 -5.06 7.02 -10.43
N SER A 10 -4.72 5.73 -10.35
CA SER A 10 -3.62 5.21 -9.54
C SER A 10 -3.73 5.53 -8.04
N GLN A 11 -4.90 5.97 -7.58
CA GLN A 11 -5.20 6.11 -6.16
C GLN A 11 -5.19 4.74 -5.48
N VAL A 12 -4.79 4.69 -4.21
CA VAL A 12 -4.71 3.45 -3.44
C VAL A 12 -5.68 3.45 -2.28
N LEU A 13 -6.34 2.32 -2.06
CA LEU A 13 -7.13 2.02 -0.87
C LEU A 13 -6.50 0.84 -0.14
N VAL A 14 -6.32 0.98 1.17
CA VAL A 14 -5.82 -0.08 2.05
C VAL A 14 -7.00 -0.69 2.82
N THR A 15 -7.13 -2.01 2.79
CA THR A 15 -8.22 -2.72 3.49
C THR A 15 -7.72 -3.89 4.32
N ILE A 16 -8.34 -4.06 5.48
CA ILE A 16 -8.23 -5.27 6.28
C ILE A 16 -9.34 -6.20 5.81
N GLY A 17 -8.96 -7.24 5.05
CA GLY A 17 -9.88 -8.14 4.37
C GLY A 17 -10.03 -7.86 2.87
N ARG A 18 -10.68 -8.80 2.16
CA ARG A 18 -10.80 -8.81 0.69
C ARG A 18 -11.82 -7.82 0.14
N HIS A 19 -12.70 -7.27 0.96
CA HIS A 19 -13.80 -6.44 0.46
C HIS A 19 -13.50 -4.95 0.65
N ILE A 20 -13.66 -4.19 -0.43
CA ILE A 20 -13.69 -2.72 -0.40
C ILE A 20 -15.09 -2.23 -0.05
N GLN A 21 -15.17 -1.27 0.87
CA GLN A 21 -16.40 -0.64 1.35
C GLN A 21 -16.34 0.87 1.11
N GLY A 22 -17.51 1.53 1.03
CA GLY A 22 -17.58 2.98 0.78
C GLY A 22 -16.79 3.80 1.81
N LYS A 23 -16.73 3.34 3.07
CA LYS A 23 -15.93 3.97 4.14
C LYS A 23 -14.44 4.03 3.84
N ASN A 24 -13.89 3.13 3.00
CA ASN A 24 -12.48 3.14 2.62
C ASN A 24 -12.13 4.39 1.81
N LEU A 25 -13.08 4.99 1.09
CA LEU A 25 -12.85 6.23 0.34
C LEU A 25 -12.45 7.41 1.25
N LYS A 26 -12.74 7.35 2.55
CA LYS A 26 -12.29 8.36 3.52
C LYS A 26 -10.77 8.43 3.67
N GLN A 27 -10.03 7.43 3.20
CA GLN A 27 -8.56 7.44 3.15
C GLN A 27 -8.01 8.43 2.12
N ILE A 28 -8.81 8.75 1.09
CA ILE A 28 -8.48 9.69 0.03
C ILE A 28 -8.91 11.10 0.48
N ASP A 29 -8.06 12.09 0.17
CA ASP A 29 -8.38 13.51 0.33
C ASP A 29 -9.75 13.83 -0.28
N GLU A 30 -10.56 14.59 0.46
CA GLU A 30 -11.91 14.96 0.08
C GLU A 30 -11.97 15.61 -1.31
N ALA A 31 -10.99 16.45 -1.66
CA ALA A 31 -10.94 17.12 -2.96
C ALA A 31 -10.72 16.15 -4.13
N LEU A 32 -10.12 14.97 -3.88
CA LEU A 32 -9.77 13.97 -4.88
C LEU A 32 -10.62 12.69 -4.77
N ARG A 33 -11.55 12.67 -3.82
CA ARG A 33 -12.34 11.50 -3.48
C ARG A 33 -13.44 11.29 -4.54
N PRO A 34 -13.53 10.08 -5.14
CA PRO A 34 -14.69 9.74 -5.96
C PRO A 34 -15.99 9.79 -5.16
N PHE A 35 -17.06 10.31 -5.76
CA PHE A 35 -18.38 10.41 -5.12
C PHE A 35 -18.93 9.05 -4.63
N LYS A 36 -18.70 7.99 -5.41
CA LYS A 36 -19.14 6.62 -5.09
C LYS A 36 -18.05 5.61 -5.39
N LEU A 37 -18.02 4.54 -4.59
CA LEU A 37 -17.15 3.39 -4.82
C LEU A 37 -17.68 2.57 -6.01
N ARG A 38 -16.96 2.64 -7.13
CA ARG A 38 -17.16 1.82 -8.33
C ARG A 38 -16.21 0.62 -8.31
N LYS A 39 -16.68 -0.56 -7.87
CA LYS A 39 -15.83 -1.73 -7.62
C LYS A 39 -15.02 -2.17 -8.84
N ASP A 40 -15.57 -2.00 -10.04
CA ASP A 40 -14.94 -2.26 -11.34
C ASP A 40 -13.67 -1.42 -11.59
N HIS A 41 -13.56 -0.25 -10.96
CA HIS A 41 -12.37 0.60 -11.08
C HIS A 41 -11.25 0.22 -10.11
N TRP A 42 -11.49 -0.68 -9.15
CA TRP A 42 -10.53 -1.01 -8.11
C TRP A 42 -10.04 -2.44 -8.25
N THR A 43 -8.75 -2.60 -8.49
CA THR A 43 -8.11 -3.90 -8.63
C THR A 43 -7.10 -4.10 -7.51
N PRO A 44 -7.08 -5.27 -6.83
CA PRO A 44 -6.04 -5.58 -5.88
C PRO A 44 -4.71 -5.66 -6.64
N PHE A 45 -3.70 -4.92 -6.16
CA PHE A 45 -2.36 -4.97 -6.74
C PHE A 45 -1.32 -5.52 -5.77
N ILE A 46 -1.60 -5.45 -4.47
CA ILE A 46 -0.83 -6.10 -3.42
C ILE A 46 -1.78 -6.80 -2.45
N ALA A 47 -1.46 -8.04 -2.10
CA ALA A 47 -2.08 -8.75 -1.00
C ALA A 47 -1.01 -9.21 0.00
N ILE A 48 -1.33 -9.20 1.28
CA ILE A 48 -0.41 -9.57 2.35
C ILE A 48 -1.08 -10.58 3.26
N SER A 49 -0.38 -11.69 3.51
CA SER A 49 -0.82 -12.80 4.37
C SER A 49 0.30 -13.25 5.30
N GLY A 50 -0.02 -14.13 6.26
CA GLY A 50 0.98 -14.65 7.20
C GLY A 50 1.19 -13.76 8.43
N PHE A 51 0.31 -12.80 8.70
CA PHE A 51 0.32 -12.10 9.98
C PHE A 51 -0.04 -13.07 11.12
N THR A 52 0.79 -13.12 12.16
CA THR A 52 0.58 -13.99 13.33
C THR A 52 -0.58 -13.56 14.21
N SER A 53 -0.94 -12.28 14.16
CA SER A 53 -2.03 -11.72 14.97
C SER A 53 -2.75 -10.58 14.26
N TYR A 54 -4.02 -10.37 14.63
CA TYR A 54 -4.82 -9.24 14.13
C TYR A 54 -4.24 -7.88 14.54
N SER A 55 -3.61 -7.79 15.71
CA SER A 55 -2.97 -6.56 16.20
C SER A 55 -1.85 -6.11 15.27
N LEU A 56 -1.06 -7.03 14.73
CA LEU A 56 -0.04 -6.71 13.72
C LEU A 56 -0.66 -6.21 12.43
N VAL A 57 -1.74 -6.84 11.94
CA VAL A 57 -2.47 -6.35 10.74
C VAL A 57 -2.93 -4.91 10.93
N MET A 58 -3.52 -4.62 12.10
CA MET A 58 -3.98 -3.27 12.46
C MET A 58 -2.81 -2.28 12.56
N ALA A 59 -1.71 -2.68 13.20
CA ALA A 59 -0.52 -1.84 13.35
C ALA A 59 0.10 -1.51 11.98
N THR A 60 0.31 -2.52 11.12
CA THR A 60 0.79 -2.31 9.75
C THR A 60 -0.16 -1.40 8.97
N ASN A 61 -1.47 -1.65 9.03
CA ASN A 61 -2.46 -0.82 8.35
C ASN A 61 -2.39 0.65 8.78
N ASN A 62 -2.35 0.91 10.09
CA ASN A 62 -2.34 2.27 10.63
C ASN A 62 -1.05 3.00 10.29
N ILE A 63 0.10 2.34 10.42
CA ILE A 63 1.41 2.92 10.06
C ILE A 63 1.46 3.22 8.55
N LEU A 64 0.98 2.29 7.72
CA LEU A 64 0.94 2.46 6.26
C LEU A 64 0.06 3.64 5.85
N LEU A 65 -1.17 3.71 6.37
CA LEU A 65 -2.08 4.82 6.09
C LEU A 65 -1.48 6.16 6.51
N ASN A 66 -0.86 6.21 7.69
CA ASN A 66 -0.17 7.41 8.17
C ASN A 66 0.96 7.83 7.22
N LYS A 67 1.75 6.87 6.70
CA LYS A 67 2.84 7.16 5.74
C LYS A 67 2.32 7.64 4.38
N ILE A 68 1.21 7.09 3.90
CA ILE A 68 0.59 7.53 2.64
C ILE A 68 0.06 8.96 2.78
N GLN A 69 -0.64 9.25 3.87
CA GLN A 69 -1.26 10.55 4.11
C GLN A 69 -0.22 11.65 4.40
N ASN A 70 0.79 11.34 5.21
CA ASN A 70 1.82 12.29 5.63
C ASN A 70 3.10 12.20 4.78
N ARG A 71 2.96 11.83 3.50
CA ARG A 71 4.12 11.75 2.59
C ARG A 71 4.75 13.13 2.40
N PRO A 72 6.08 13.28 2.56
CA PRO A 72 6.73 14.56 2.34
C PRO A 72 6.64 14.92 0.85
N LYS A 73 6.22 16.15 0.55
CA LYS A 73 6.20 16.67 -0.81
C LYS A 73 7.51 17.39 -1.09
N SER A 74 8.13 17.09 -2.24
CA SER A 74 9.40 17.72 -2.63
C SER A 74 9.25 19.23 -2.84
N PRO A 75 10.33 20.03 -2.70
CA PRO A 75 10.27 21.47 -3.00
C PRO A 75 9.75 21.78 -4.41
N GLU A 76 10.11 20.94 -5.38
CA GLU A 76 9.63 21.03 -6.77
C GLU A 76 8.11 20.89 -6.89
N TYR A 77 7.48 20.08 -6.04
CA TYR A 77 6.02 19.93 -6.04
C TYR A 77 5.32 21.28 -5.87
N TYR A 78 5.84 22.16 -5.02
CA TYR A 78 5.22 23.45 -4.76
C TYR A 78 5.35 24.42 -5.94
N LYS A 79 6.37 24.23 -6.78
CA LYS A 79 6.59 25.01 -8.01
C LYS A 79 5.71 24.55 -9.18
N MET A 80 5.13 23.35 -9.11
CA MET A 80 4.28 22.80 -10.18
C MET A 80 2.91 23.48 -10.25
N GLU A 81 2.35 23.54 -11.46
CA GLU A 81 0.97 23.99 -11.69
C GLU A 81 -0.05 23.10 -10.96
N LYS A 82 -1.13 23.72 -10.47
CA LYS A 82 -2.17 23.03 -9.70
C LYS A 82 -2.75 21.81 -10.44
N ARG A 83 -2.97 21.91 -11.75
CA ARG A 83 -3.51 20.81 -12.57
C ARG A 83 -2.58 19.58 -12.57
N LEU A 84 -1.27 19.78 -12.68
CA LEU A 84 -0.29 18.70 -12.66
C LEU A 84 -0.13 18.10 -11.25
N ARG A 85 -0.21 18.95 -10.22
CA ARG A 85 -0.18 18.50 -8.82
C ARG A 85 -1.30 17.53 -8.48
N ILE A 86 -2.51 17.74 -9.02
CA ILE A 86 -3.65 16.85 -8.82
C ILE A 86 -3.35 15.43 -9.30
N HIS A 87 -2.77 15.27 -10.50
CA HIS A 87 -2.39 13.95 -11.01
C HIS A 87 -1.33 13.28 -10.13
N LYS A 88 -0.34 14.05 -9.66
CA LYS A 88 0.69 13.55 -8.74
C LYS A 88 0.12 13.20 -7.36
N ASP A 89 -0.90 13.91 -6.89
CA ASP A 89 -1.61 13.64 -5.64
C ASP A 89 -2.52 12.41 -5.73
N MET A 90 -3.06 12.12 -6.91
CA MET A 90 -3.83 10.91 -7.16
C MET A 90 -2.95 9.66 -7.26
N ASP A 91 -1.75 9.76 -7.84
CA ASP A 91 -0.85 8.60 -7.95
C ASP A 91 -0.21 8.27 -6.59
N LEU A 92 -0.70 7.19 -5.99
CA LEU A 92 -0.30 6.71 -4.67
C LEU A 92 0.36 5.33 -4.74
N VAL A 93 0.56 4.73 -5.92
CA VAL A 93 1.07 3.36 -6.03
C VAL A 93 2.48 3.26 -5.45
N GLU A 94 3.40 4.08 -5.95
CA GLU A 94 4.79 4.09 -5.46
C GLU A 94 4.83 4.43 -3.96
N THR A 95 4.12 5.48 -3.54
CA THR A 95 4.04 5.88 -2.12
C THR A 95 3.56 4.73 -1.23
N SER A 96 2.59 3.95 -1.68
CA SER A 96 2.03 2.83 -0.91
C SER A 96 3.02 1.67 -0.79
N VAL A 97 3.80 1.39 -1.84
CA VAL A 97 4.85 0.36 -1.82
C VAL A 97 5.98 0.76 -0.87
N LEU A 98 6.50 1.98 -1.01
CA LEU A 98 7.53 2.50 -0.13
C LEU A 98 7.05 2.58 1.33
N GLY A 99 5.83 3.07 1.52
CA GLY A 99 5.18 3.15 2.82
C GLY A 99 5.02 1.77 3.45
N LEU A 100 4.73 0.74 2.67
CA LEU A 100 4.59 -0.63 3.16
C LEU A 100 5.92 -1.18 3.68
N CYS A 101 7.00 -1.06 2.89
CA CYS A 101 8.33 -1.50 3.30
C CYS A 101 8.76 -0.82 4.61
N GLN A 102 8.62 0.51 4.67
CA GLN A 102 8.93 1.28 5.87
C GLN A 102 8.03 0.91 7.06
N SER A 103 6.75 0.56 6.82
CA SER A 103 5.84 0.15 7.89
C SER A 103 6.30 -1.15 8.54
N LEU A 104 6.74 -2.11 7.73
CA LEU A 104 7.24 -3.39 8.23
C LEU A 104 8.57 -3.23 8.98
N GLN A 105 9.50 -2.43 8.46
CA GLN A 105 10.73 -2.08 9.18
C GLN A 105 10.43 -1.39 10.53
N GLN A 106 9.44 -0.49 10.56
CA GLN A 106 9.05 0.19 11.79
C GLN A 106 8.49 -0.78 12.85
N LEU A 107 7.86 -1.88 12.45
CA LEU A 107 7.42 -2.92 13.39
C LEU A 107 8.61 -3.68 14.02
N VAL A 108 9.68 -3.89 13.25
CA VAL A 108 10.94 -4.46 13.77
C VAL A 108 11.57 -3.52 14.78
N VAL A 109 11.71 -2.23 14.45
CA VAL A 109 12.26 -1.22 15.35
C VAL A 109 11.45 -1.11 16.65
N ARG A 110 10.12 -1.25 16.56
CA ARG A 110 9.21 -1.26 17.72
C ARG A 110 9.18 -2.58 18.48
N LYS A 111 9.97 -3.58 18.09
CA LYS A 111 10.01 -4.93 18.66
C LYS A 111 8.63 -5.62 18.66
N MET A 112 7.77 -5.27 17.71
CA MET A 112 6.47 -5.93 17.54
C MET A 112 6.58 -7.22 16.72
N ILE A 113 7.64 -7.35 15.91
CA ILE A 113 8.00 -8.53 15.13
C ILE A 113 9.52 -8.68 15.23
N SER A 114 10.01 -9.90 15.46
CA SER A 114 11.45 -10.20 15.37
C SER A 114 11.85 -10.56 13.94
N GLU A 115 13.05 -10.19 13.50
CA GLU A 115 13.60 -10.67 12.22
C GLU A 115 13.89 -12.18 12.23
N GLU A 116 14.06 -12.76 13.42
CA GLU A 116 14.42 -14.16 13.63
C GLU A 116 13.19 -15.07 13.69
N GLU A 117 11.97 -14.51 13.72
CA GLU A 117 10.76 -15.30 13.65
C GLU A 117 10.63 -15.95 12.27
N ASN A 118 10.55 -17.28 12.22
CA ASN A 118 10.22 -18.06 11.02
C ASN A 118 8.77 -17.84 10.49
N ASN A 119 8.09 -16.80 10.97
CA ASN A 119 6.75 -16.41 10.53
C ASN A 119 6.86 -15.57 9.26
N LEU A 120 7.05 -16.26 8.13
CA LEU A 120 7.27 -15.62 6.84
C LEU A 120 5.99 -14.94 6.35
N LEU A 121 5.98 -13.62 6.42
CA LEU A 121 4.91 -12.78 5.89
C LEU A 121 5.03 -12.75 4.37
N LYS A 122 3.97 -13.16 3.69
CA LYS A 122 3.95 -13.21 2.22
C LYS A 122 3.29 -11.97 1.64
N ILE A 123 4.00 -11.30 0.75
CA ILE A 123 3.50 -10.21 -0.08
C ILE A 123 3.31 -10.73 -1.50
N TYR A 124 2.08 -10.72 -1.97
CA TYR A 124 1.70 -11.08 -3.32
C TYR A 124 1.59 -9.82 -4.18
N TRP A 125 2.34 -9.78 -5.29
CA TRP A 125 2.45 -8.62 -6.17
C TRP A 125 1.78 -8.85 -7.51
N GLU A 126 0.93 -7.92 -7.95
CA GLU A 126 0.43 -7.95 -9.34
C GLU A 126 1.58 -7.74 -10.35
N ARG A 127 2.52 -6.83 -10.05
CA ARG A 127 3.75 -6.64 -10.82
C ARG A 127 4.94 -6.85 -9.90
N MET A 128 5.71 -7.91 -10.14
CA MET A 128 6.88 -8.26 -9.31
C MET A 128 7.91 -7.14 -9.24
N ALA A 129 8.14 -6.41 -10.33
CA ALA A 129 9.10 -5.29 -10.38
C ALA A 129 8.82 -4.17 -9.36
N MET A 130 7.62 -4.09 -8.78
CA MET A 130 7.36 -3.13 -7.70
C MET A 130 8.11 -3.46 -6.40
N MET A 131 8.55 -4.70 -6.22
CA MET A 131 9.32 -5.10 -5.02
C MET A 131 10.67 -4.39 -4.94
N ASP A 132 11.22 -3.94 -6.07
CA ASP A 132 12.54 -3.30 -6.15
C ASP A 132 12.50 -1.80 -5.78
N LEU A 133 11.31 -1.19 -5.79
CA LEU A 133 11.11 0.25 -5.54
C LEU A 133 11.71 0.75 -4.21
N PRO A 134 11.56 0.06 -3.06
CA PRO A 134 12.18 0.50 -1.81
C PRO A 134 13.71 0.59 -1.90
N LYS A 135 14.33 -0.34 -2.61
CA LYS A 135 15.79 -0.33 -2.80
C LYS A 135 16.21 0.79 -3.73
N GLU A 136 15.54 0.94 -4.87
CA GLU A 136 15.85 1.95 -5.88
C GLU A 136 15.63 3.40 -5.40
N LYS A 137 14.55 3.64 -4.65
CA LYS A 137 14.13 5.00 -4.25
C LYS A 137 14.68 5.42 -2.90
N LEU A 138 14.83 4.48 -1.97
CA LEU A 138 15.17 4.77 -0.57
C LEU A 138 16.44 4.07 -0.08
N GLY A 139 17.03 3.18 -0.88
CA GLY A 139 18.15 2.34 -0.43
C GLY A 139 17.76 1.32 0.65
N LEU A 140 16.46 1.09 0.86
CA LEU A 140 15.94 0.23 1.92
C LEU A 140 15.71 -1.19 1.41
N ASP A 141 16.15 -2.17 2.20
CA ASP A 141 15.86 -3.58 1.96
C ASP A 141 14.57 -4.00 2.69
N TRP A 142 13.86 -4.98 2.11
CA TRP A 142 12.73 -5.60 2.79
C TRP A 142 13.20 -6.37 4.04
N PRO A 143 12.40 -6.40 5.12
CA PRO A 143 12.75 -7.22 6.29
C PRO A 143 12.86 -8.70 5.93
N LYS A 144 13.78 -9.42 6.58
CA LYS A 144 14.11 -10.82 6.26
C LYS A 144 12.95 -11.81 6.36
N PHE A 145 11.97 -11.51 7.23
CA PHE A 145 10.77 -12.33 7.39
C PHE A 145 9.76 -12.15 6.25
N VAL A 146 10.03 -11.29 5.25
CA VAL A 146 9.13 -11.04 4.13
C VAL A 146 9.48 -11.94 2.95
N GLN A 147 8.47 -12.65 2.44
CA GLN A 147 8.54 -13.37 1.17
C GLN A 147 7.74 -12.64 0.10
N HIS A 148 8.20 -12.72 -1.14
CA HIS A 148 7.56 -12.11 -2.29
C HIS A 148 7.08 -13.17 -3.27
N GLU A 149 5.81 -13.11 -3.63
CA GLU A 149 5.19 -14.02 -4.58
C GLU A 149 4.37 -13.24 -5.62
N LYS A 150 4.07 -13.87 -6.75
CA LYS A 150 3.21 -13.27 -7.77
C LYS A 150 1.74 -13.37 -7.32
N LEU A 151 1.00 -12.27 -7.46
CA LEU A 151 -0.44 -12.25 -7.20
C LEU A 151 -1.19 -12.89 -8.38
N GLU A 152 -1.79 -14.05 -8.12
CA GLU A 152 -2.67 -14.72 -9.07
C GLU A 152 -4.13 -14.38 -8.79
N LEU A 153 -4.76 -13.61 -9.68
CA LEU A 153 -6.18 -13.30 -9.61
C LEU A 153 -6.96 -14.36 -10.40
N LYS A 154 -7.45 -15.38 -9.71
CA LYS A 154 -8.44 -16.30 -10.28
C LYS A 154 -9.79 -15.60 -10.36
N ARG A 155 -10.22 -15.29 -11.59
CA ARG A 155 -11.59 -14.85 -11.86
C ARG A 155 -12.46 -16.10 -11.95
N ASP A 156 -13.09 -16.49 -10.84
CA ASP A 156 -14.20 -17.43 -10.93
C ASP A 156 -15.33 -16.73 -11.69
N ARG A 157 -15.50 -17.12 -12.96
CA ARG A 157 -16.76 -16.98 -13.68
C ARG A 157 -17.61 -18.18 -13.26
N LEU A 158 -18.40 -18.01 -12.21
CA LEU A 158 -19.59 -18.84 -11.98
C LEU A 158 -20.77 -18.18 -12.67
#